data_AF-A0A497EN16-F1
#
_entry.id   AF-A0A497EN16-F1
#
_cell.length_a   1.000
_cell.length_b   1.000
_cell.length_c   1.000
_cell.angle_alpha   90.00
_cell.angle_beta   90.00
_cell.angle_gamma   90.00
#
_symmetry.space_group_name_H-M   'P 1'
#
loop_
_entity.id
_entity.type
_entity.pdbx_description
1 polymer ?
#
loop_
_entity_poly.entity_id
_entity_poly.type
_entity_poly.pdbx_seq_one_letter_code
_entity_poly.pdbx_strand_id
1 'polypeptide(L)'
;MGSSTLSIIALCAISVHENLEAKLRNGEAVVVCPSLEDYALIQEKVCKKLLQAENKVKAVELSVIELPCCYALIGMVSEALRTFASKNSEKRIIPIYVKNVEPHLMERVEAELM
;
A
#
# COMPACT_ATOMS: atom_id res chain seq x y z
N MET A 1 -18.02 10.07 -7.18
CA MET A 1 -17.75 8.93 -8.10
C MET A 1 -16.58 8.18 -7.53
N GLY A 2 -16.86 7.08 -6.84
CA GLY A 2 -15.91 6.37 -5.97
C GLY A 2 -14.78 5.72 -6.77
N SER A 3 -13.56 6.18 -6.53
CA SER A 3 -12.36 5.48 -6.94
C SER A 3 -12.12 4.35 -5.94
N SER A 4 -12.32 3.10 -6.35
CA SER A 4 -11.99 1.90 -5.55
C SER A 4 -10.47 1.73 -5.40
N THR A 5 -9.79 2.73 -4.88
CA THR A 5 -8.34 2.78 -4.71
C THR A 5 -8.02 2.56 -3.23
N LEU A 6 -7.28 1.50 -2.92
CA LEU A 6 -6.79 1.27 -1.57
C LEU A 6 -5.52 2.10 -1.36
N SER A 7 -5.57 3.07 -0.45
CA SER A 7 -4.37 3.84 -0.08
C SER A 7 -3.62 3.11 1.03
N ILE A 8 -2.33 2.87 0.87
CA ILE A 8 -1.43 2.34 1.89
C ILE A 8 -0.42 3.44 2.19
N ILE A 9 -0.40 3.91 3.43
CA ILE A 9 0.31 5.12 3.82
C ILE A 9 1.27 4.78 4.95
N ALA A 10 2.55 5.05 4.77
CA ALA A 10 3.50 5.00 5.87
C ALA A 10 3.13 6.06 6.92
N LEU A 11 3.12 5.69 8.21
CA LEU A 11 2.76 6.60 9.30
C LEU A 11 3.53 7.93 9.23
N CYS A 12 4.83 7.87 8.97
CA CYS A 12 5.69 9.03 8.83
C CYS A 12 5.38 9.89 7.60
N ALA A 13 4.79 9.32 6.53
CA ALA A 13 4.38 10.08 5.36
C ALA A 13 3.20 11.03 5.68
N ILE A 14 2.36 10.71 6.66
CA ILE A 14 1.23 11.55 7.07
C ILE A 14 1.73 12.90 7.58
N SER A 15 2.80 12.89 8.39
CA SER A 15 3.37 14.11 8.96
C SER A 15 4.09 14.99 7.94
N VAL A 16 4.41 14.44 6.76
CA VAL A 16 5.18 15.13 5.71
C VAL A 16 4.26 15.62 4.58
N HIS A 17 3.12 14.96 4.35
CA HIS A 17 2.23 15.25 3.23
C HIS A 17 0.82 15.60 3.71
N GLU A 18 0.48 16.89 3.71
CA GLU A 18 -0.81 17.43 4.17
C GLU A 18 -2.03 16.86 3.42
N ASN A 19 -1.84 16.40 2.18
CA ASN A 19 -2.90 15.82 1.36
C ASN A 19 -3.30 14.38 1.78
N LEU A 20 -2.53 13.73 2.66
CA LEU A 20 -2.81 12.37 3.12
C LEU A 20 -3.85 12.33 4.24
N GLU A 21 -3.99 13.40 5.03
CA GLU A 21 -5.01 13.49 6.06
C GLU A 21 -6.44 13.38 5.50
N ALA A 22 -6.69 13.98 4.34
CA ALA A 22 -7.98 13.92 3.68
C ALA A 22 -8.35 12.48 3.27
N LYS A 23 -7.36 11.66 2.89
CA LYS A 23 -7.57 10.26 2.51
C LYS A 23 -7.91 9.37 3.70
N LEU A 24 -7.36 9.67 4.87
CA LEU A 24 -7.65 8.94 6.11
C LEU A 24 -9.11 9.10 6.53
N ARG A 25 -9.66 10.31 6.41
CA ARG A 25 -11.05 10.62 6.81
C ARG A 25 -12.09 9.88 5.96
N ASN A 26 -11.74 9.46 4.75
CA ASN A 26 -12.63 8.73 3.85
C ASN A 26 -12.61 7.20 4.07
N GLY A 27 -11.80 6.67 5.01
CA GLY A 27 -11.78 5.25 5.36
C GLY A 27 -11.14 4.31 4.33
N GLU A 28 -10.62 4.86 3.23
CA GLU A 28 -9.98 4.12 2.12
C GLU A 28 -8.46 3.96 2.31
N ALA A 29 -7.95 4.27 3.51
CA ALA A 29 -6.52 4.26 3.81
C ALA A 29 -6.15 3.27 4.91
N VAL A 30 -5.04 2.57 4.71
CA VAL A 30 -4.36 1.75 5.71
C VAL A 30 -3.08 2.48 6.10
N VAL A 31 -3.00 2.91 7.35
CA VAL A 31 -1.77 3.47 7.91
C VAL A 31 -0.94 2.35 8.49
N VAL A 32 0.34 2.35 8.15
CA VAL A 32 1.27 1.28 8.53
C VAL A 32 2.63 1.84 8.89
N CYS A 33 3.27 1.27 9.89
CA CYS A 33 4.69 1.54 10.17
C CYS A 33 5.41 0.22 10.47
N PRO A 34 6.30 -0.26 9.60
CA PRO A 34 7.05 -1.50 9.83
C PRO A 34 7.97 -1.47 11.05
N SER A 35 8.23 -0.28 11.62
CA SER A 35 9.01 -0.15 12.85
C SER A 35 8.15 -0.31 14.11
N LEU A 36 6.82 -0.24 14.00
CA LEU A 36 5.88 -0.25 15.14
C LEU A 36 4.92 -1.43 15.10
N GLU A 37 4.84 -2.14 13.97
CA GLU A 37 3.90 -3.23 13.73
C GLU A 37 4.62 -4.47 13.23
N ASP A 38 4.10 -5.64 13.58
CA ASP A 38 4.60 -6.92 13.11
C ASP A 38 4.34 -7.11 11.61
N TYR A 39 5.32 -7.70 10.92
CA TYR A 39 5.29 -7.98 9.48
C TYR A 39 4.04 -8.74 9.05
N ALA A 40 3.71 -9.83 9.75
CA ALA A 40 2.59 -10.69 9.40
C ALA A 40 1.26 -9.95 9.61
N LEU A 41 1.18 -9.09 10.64
CA LEU A 41 0.00 -8.26 10.88
C LEU A 41 -0.19 -7.21 9.77
N ILE A 42 0.88 -6.58 9.30
CA ILE A 42 0.81 -5.63 8.18
C ILE A 42 0.30 -6.34 6.92
N GLN A 43 0.90 -7.47 6.57
CA GLN A 43 0.48 -8.26 5.40
C GLN A 43 -0.97 -8.72 5.50
N GLU A 44 -1.38 -9.23 6.67
CA GLU A 44 -2.75 -9.67 6.90
C GLU A 44 -3.74 -8.51 6.76
N LYS A 45 -3.43 -7.33 7.32
CA LYS A 45 -4.26 -6.13 7.18
C LYS A 45 -4.43 -5.72 5.72
N VAL A 46 -3.33 -5.65 4.96
CA VAL A 46 -3.34 -5.30 3.54
C VAL A 46 -4.12 -6.34 2.74
N CYS A 47 -3.85 -7.63 2.94
CA CYS A 47 -4.57 -8.73 2.27
C CYS A 47 -6.06 -8.70 2.58
N LYS A 48 -6.45 -8.54 3.85
CA LYS A 48 -7.86 -8.44 4.27
C LYS A 48 -8.56 -7.27 3.57
N LYS A 49 -7.92 -6.11 3.49
CA LYS A 49 -8.48 -4.93 2.81
C LYS A 49 -8.63 -5.12 1.30
N LEU A 50 -7.69 -5.82 0.66
CA LEU A 50 -7.78 -6.21 -0.75
C LEU A 50 -8.87 -7.24 -1.02
N LEU A 51 -9.07 -8.20 -0.10
CA LEU A 51 -10.02 -9.31 -0.21
C LEU A 51 -11.45 -8.94 0.22
N GLN A 52 -11.66 -7.80 0.88
CA GLN A 52 -12.99 -7.36 1.27
C GLN A 52 -13.87 -7.20 0.02
N ALA A 53 -14.88 -8.07 -0.10
CA ALA A 53 -15.73 -8.20 -1.29
C ALA A 53 -16.44 -6.89 -1.69
N GLU A 54 -16.68 -6.01 -0.72
CA GLU A 54 -17.29 -4.69 -0.94
C GLU A 54 -16.32 -3.68 -1.56
N ASN A 55 -15.00 -3.82 -1.36
CA ASN A 55 -14.03 -2.79 -1.73
C ASN A 55 -13.75 -2.70 -3.23
N LYS A 56 -14.14 -3.70 -4.05
CA LYS A 56 -13.91 -3.77 -5.51
C LYS A 56 -12.59 -3.10 -5.94
N VAL A 57 -11.49 -3.36 -5.21
CA VAL A 57 -10.25 -2.58 -5.34
C VAL A 57 -9.73 -2.68 -6.77
N LYS A 58 -9.57 -1.53 -7.43
CA LYS A 58 -9.08 -1.39 -8.80
C LYS A 58 -7.64 -0.91 -8.87
N ALA A 59 -7.12 -0.35 -7.77
CA ALA A 59 -5.77 0.18 -7.70
C ALA A 59 -5.29 0.21 -6.25
N VAL A 60 -3.98 0.08 -6.06
CA VAL A 60 -3.32 0.39 -4.80
C VAL A 60 -2.54 1.69 -4.97
N GLU A 61 -2.64 2.60 -4.01
CA GLU A 61 -1.76 3.76 -3.95
C GLU A 61 -0.85 3.63 -2.73
N LEU A 62 0.47 3.60 -2.94
CA LEU A 62 1.46 3.50 -1.88
C LEU A 62 2.13 4.85 -1.66
N SER A 63 2.04 5.39 -0.44
CA SER A 63 2.72 6.61 0.00
C SER A 63 3.76 6.29 1.06
N VAL A 64 5.05 6.52 0.75
CA VAL A 64 6.21 6.22 1.60
C VAL A 64 7.21 7.36 1.56
N ILE A 65 8.13 7.41 2.53
CA ILE A 65 9.25 8.37 2.58
C ILE A 65 10.58 7.62 2.78
N GLU A 66 11.72 8.32 2.71
CA GLU A 66 13.08 7.79 2.87
C GLU A 66 13.34 7.38 4.32
N LEU A 67 12.89 6.18 4.66
CA LEU A 67 13.25 5.51 5.90
C LEU A 67 13.51 4.02 5.65
N PRO A 68 14.49 3.40 6.35
CA PRO A 68 14.76 1.97 6.28
C PRO A 68 13.51 1.08 6.39
N CYS A 69 12.59 1.47 7.29
CA CYS A 69 11.33 0.76 7.50
C CYS A 69 10.34 0.91 6.34
N CYS A 70 10.32 2.05 5.64
CA CYS A 70 9.43 2.26 4.49
C CYS A 70 9.80 1.38 3.30
N TYR A 71 11.08 1.01 3.17
CA TYR A 71 11.44 0.03 2.15
C TYR A 71 10.89 -1.37 2.43
N ALA A 72 10.89 -1.78 3.70
CA ALA A 72 10.29 -3.04 4.08
C ALA A 72 8.79 -3.04 3.77
N LEU A 73 8.12 -1.89 3.91
CA LEU A 73 6.72 -1.73 3.53
C LEU A 73 6.47 -1.98 2.04
N ILE A 74 7.35 -1.50 1.15
CA ILE A 74 7.25 -1.76 -0.30
C ILE A 74 7.22 -3.27 -0.57
N GLY A 75 8.17 -4.02 0.02
CA GLY A 75 8.22 -5.48 -0.10
C GLY A 75 6.99 -6.18 0.48
N MET A 76 6.52 -5.74 1.66
CA MET A 76 5.30 -6.27 2.30
C MET A 76 4.06 -6.11 1.42
N VAL A 77 3.88 -4.93 0.82
CA VAL A 77 2.76 -4.64 -0.08
C VAL A 77 2.86 -5.47 -1.34
N SER A 78 4.07 -5.61 -1.89
CA SER A 78 4.32 -6.49 -3.03
C SER A 78 3.89 -7.94 -2.75
N GLU A 79 4.36 -8.50 -1.63
CA GLU A 79 4.05 -9.88 -1.26
C GLU A 79 2.57 -10.10 -0.96
N ALA A 80 1.90 -9.13 -0.32
CA ALA A 80 0.46 -9.17 -0.11
C ALA A 80 -0.31 -9.21 -1.43
N LEU A 81 0.11 -8.45 -2.44
CA LEU A 81 -0.50 -8.45 -3.77
C LEU A 81 -0.23 -9.74 -4.54
N ARG A 82 1.00 -10.28 -4.46
CA ARG A 82 1.32 -11.60 -5.04
C ARG A 82 0.46 -12.71 -4.40
N THR A 83 0.29 -12.67 -3.08
CA THR A 83 -0.57 -13.61 -2.34
C THR A 83 -2.04 -13.46 -2.75
N PHE A 84 -2.52 -12.23 -2.90
CA PHE A 84 -3.88 -11.95 -3.38
C PHE A 84 -4.10 -12.50 -4.80
N ALA A 85 -3.15 -12.29 -5.72
CA ALA A 85 -3.22 -12.77 -7.09
C ALA A 85 -3.18 -14.30 -7.17
N SER A 86 -2.42 -14.96 -6.29
CA SER A 86 -2.37 -16.43 -6.21
C SER A 86 -3.68 -17.04 -5.68
N LYS A 87 -4.34 -16.36 -4.72
CA LYS A 87 -5.61 -16.83 -4.12
C LYS A 87 -6.84 -16.57 -4.99
N ASN A 88 -6.78 -15.64 -5.94
CA ASN A 88 -7.87 -15.36 -6.87
C ASN A 88 -7.66 -16.08 -8.20
N SER A 89 -8.60 -16.96 -8.57
CA SER A 89 -8.61 -17.69 -9.84
C SER A 89 -8.79 -16.77 -11.06
N GLU A 90 -9.47 -15.63 -10.88
CA GLU A 90 -9.45 -14.52 -11.84
C GLU A 90 -8.14 -13.75 -11.65
N LYS A 91 -7.18 -13.92 -12.57
CA LYS A 91 -5.97 -13.09 -12.64
C LYS A 91 -6.37 -11.62 -12.86
N ARG A 92 -6.63 -10.89 -11.77
CA ARG A 92 -6.84 -9.44 -11.79
C ARG A 92 -5.50 -8.74 -11.66
N ILE A 93 -5.15 -7.98 -12.69
CA ILE A 93 -4.03 -7.05 -12.63
C ILE A 93 -4.51 -5.83 -11.83
N ILE A 94 -3.96 -5.64 -10.62
CA ILE A 94 -4.21 -4.45 -9.81
C ILE A 94 -3.01 -3.50 -10.01
N PRO A 95 -3.18 -2.37 -10.71
CA PRO A 95 -2.12 -1.37 -10.83
C PRO A 95 -1.77 -0.78 -9.46
N ILE A 96 -0.47 -0.55 -9.27
CA ILE A 96 0.07 0.09 -8.08
C ILE A 96 0.62 1.46 -8.48
N TYR A 97 0.10 2.50 -7.84
CA TYR A 97 0.58 3.86 -7.99
C TYR A 97 1.42 4.22 -6.78
N VAL A 98 2.68 4.51 -7.01
CA VAL A 98 3.57 4.93 -5.93
C VAL A 98 3.65 6.45 -5.98
N LYS A 99 3.30 7.12 -4.88
CA LYS A 99 3.20 8.58 -4.80
C LYS A 99 3.99 9.13 -3.62
N ASN A 100 4.41 10.39 -3.75
CA ASN A 100 5.15 11.12 -2.72
C ASN A 100 6.45 10.43 -2.32
N VAL A 101 7.06 9.71 -3.27
CA VAL A 101 8.26 8.92 -3.07
C VAL A 101 9.46 9.70 -3.57
N GLU A 102 10.52 9.74 -2.75
CA GLU A 102 11.76 10.38 -3.14
C GLU A 102 12.42 9.66 -4.34
N PRO A 103 13.05 10.40 -5.27
CA PRO A 103 13.52 9.84 -6.55
C PRO A 103 14.44 8.61 -6.41
N HIS A 104 15.29 8.57 -5.39
CA HIS A 104 16.24 7.47 -5.18
C HIS A 104 15.58 6.19 -4.64
N LEU A 105 14.33 6.26 -4.16
CA LEU A 105 13.56 5.08 -3.75
C LEU A 105 12.90 4.39 -4.96
N MET A 106 12.78 5.09 -6.10
CA MET A 106 12.07 4.60 -7.28
C MET A 106 12.70 3.34 -7.86
N GLU A 107 14.03 3.23 -7.88
CA GLU A 107 14.71 2.01 -8.36
C GLU A 107 14.24 0.74 -7.63
N ARG A 108 13.94 0.88 -6.33
CA ARG A 108 13.53 -0.23 -5.48
C ARG A 108 12.03 -0.50 -5.56
N VAL A 109 11.24 0.55 -5.77
CA VAL A 109 9.83 0.43 -6.14
C VAL A 109 9.71 -0.34 -7.44
N GLU A 110 10.50 0.01 -8.45
CA GLU A 110 10.55 -0.69 -9.73
C GLU A 110 10.97 -2.16 -9.55
N ALA A 111 12.02 -2.43 -8.77
CA ALA A 111 12.49 -3.80 -8.53
C ALA A 111 11.48 -4.71 -7.81
N GLU A 112 10.66 -4.17 -6.92
CA GLU A 112 9.76 -4.96 -6.07
C GLU A 112 8.31 -5.01 -6.59
N LEU A 113 7.86 -3.98 -7.29
CA LEU A 113 6.45 -3.78 -7.65
C LEU A 113 6.16 -3.78 -9.17
N MET A 114 7.20 -3.72 -10.03
CA MET A 114 7.06 -3.82 -11.49
C MET A 114 7.65 -5.12 -12.02
#